data_AF-A0A7W3N500-F1
#
_entry.id   AF-A0A7W3N500-F1
#
_cell.length_a   1.000
_cell.length_b   1.000
_cell.length_c   1.000
_cell.angle_alpha   90.00
_cell.angle_beta   90.00
_cell.angle_gamma   90.00
#
_symmetry.space_group_name_H-M   'P 1'
#
loop_
_entity.id
_entity.type
_entity.pdbx_description
1 polymer ?
#
loop_
_entity_poly.entity_id
_entity_poly.type
_entity_poly.pdbx_seq_one_letter_code
_entity_poly.pdbx_strand_id
1 'polypeptide(L)'
;MRDDMARAVAAYEQTVRSTIALAQDFSDADYDLPTDLPGWTVKDVLSHLIGIERMLLGDPVPQHTLPEDLPHIRNDFARMLEVDVDVRRPVPGPEVLAELTETLERRLVQLPGIDPDQETIAPTGRTVPYVEFMTFRAFDCYVHEQDVRRAVGRPGNLDAPAAEYTRYRLGFGLPFVVGKKAGAEPGQTVRFEVTGPAAFTRHIAVGDDRRARDTDPVDAPTATLTMDWETFMLLSTGRRTPDTVPVPATVAGDQDLATRVLANMNTTP
;
A
#
# COMPACT_ATOMS: atom_id res chain seq x y z
N MET A 1 20.92 10.11 -0.83
CA MET A 1 20.20 9.68 -2.05
C MET A 1 20.59 8.28 -2.51
N ARG A 2 21.86 8.00 -2.87
CA ARG A 2 22.27 6.62 -3.22
C ARG A 2 22.00 5.61 -2.09
N ASP A 3 22.39 5.93 -0.86
CA ASP A 3 22.12 5.05 0.30
C ASP A 3 20.63 4.90 0.59
N ASP A 4 19.83 5.94 0.35
CA ASP A 4 18.38 5.92 0.54
C ASP A 4 17.71 5.03 -0.52
N MET A 5 18.16 5.13 -1.77
CA MET A 5 17.73 4.25 -2.86
C MET A 5 18.12 2.80 -2.58
N ALA A 6 19.35 2.53 -2.12
CA ALA A 6 19.79 1.19 -1.78
C ALA A 6 18.92 0.55 -0.67
N ARG A 7 18.56 1.32 0.37
CA ARG A 7 17.64 0.83 1.43
C ARG A 7 16.23 0.58 0.90
N ALA A 8 15.71 1.45 0.04
CA ALA A 8 14.39 1.27 -0.57
C ALA A 8 14.36 0.04 -1.49
N VAL A 9 15.42 -0.17 -2.28
CA VAL A 9 15.62 -1.35 -3.13
C VAL A 9 15.71 -2.62 -2.28
N ALA A 10 16.45 -2.62 -1.18
CA ALA A 10 16.55 -3.78 -0.29
C ALA A 10 15.19 -4.12 0.36
N ALA A 11 14.40 -3.12 0.75
CA ALA A 11 13.05 -3.32 1.27
C ALA A 11 12.09 -3.88 0.21
N TYR A 12 12.15 -3.34 -1.01
CA TYR A 12 11.44 -3.88 -2.18
C TYR A 12 11.83 -5.34 -2.45
N GLU A 13 13.13 -5.64 -2.55
CA GLU A 13 13.64 -6.98 -2.85
C GLU A 13 13.19 -7.99 -1.79
N GLN A 14 13.40 -7.67 -0.50
CA GLN A 14 13.01 -8.55 0.58
C GLN A 14 11.52 -8.87 0.53
N THR A 15 10.69 -7.86 0.26
CA THR A 15 9.24 -8.02 0.18
C THR A 15 8.84 -8.93 -0.98
N VAL A 16 9.36 -8.70 -2.19
CA VAL A 16 9.00 -9.53 -3.35
C VAL A 16 9.53 -10.96 -3.18
N ARG A 17 10.75 -11.14 -2.63
CA ARG A 17 11.27 -12.47 -2.28
C ARG A 17 10.41 -13.17 -1.22
N SER A 18 9.89 -12.43 -0.25
CA SER A 18 8.97 -12.95 0.77
C SER A 18 7.65 -13.44 0.15
N THR A 19 7.07 -12.67 -0.79
CA THR A 19 5.90 -13.09 -1.57
C THR A 19 6.19 -14.35 -2.38
N ILE A 20 7.33 -14.41 -3.09
CA ILE A 20 7.73 -15.57 -3.88
C ILE A 20 7.88 -16.80 -2.99
N ALA A 21 8.61 -16.69 -1.88
CA ALA A 21 8.82 -17.78 -0.94
C ALA A 21 7.51 -18.28 -0.33
N LEU A 22 6.59 -17.37 0.00
CA LEU A 22 5.25 -17.73 0.47
C LEU A 22 4.48 -18.55 -0.57
N ALA A 23 4.55 -18.14 -1.84
CA ALA A 23 3.80 -18.75 -2.93
C ALA A 23 4.40 -20.08 -3.44
N GLN A 24 5.64 -20.43 -3.06
CA GLN A 24 6.23 -21.74 -3.39
C GLN A 24 5.47 -22.91 -2.76
N ASP A 25 4.79 -22.68 -1.64
CA ASP A 25 4.01 -23.67 -0.89
C ASP A 25 2.50 -23.58 -1.17
N PHE A 26 2.10 -22.95 -2.27
CA PHE A 26 0.70 -22.82 -2.68
C PHE A 26 0.23 -24.05 -3.45
N SER A 27 -1.02 -24.44 -3.18
CA SER A 27 -1.82 -25.27 -4.07
C SER A 27 -2.41 -24.41 -5.19
N ASP A 28 -2.89 -25.05 -6.27
CA ASP A 28 -3.58 -24.33 -7.35
C ASP A 28 -4.75 -23.49 -6.83
N ALA A 29 -5.47 -23.99 -5.81
CA ALA A 29 -6.60 -23.28 -5.21
C ALA A 29 -6.19 -22.01 -4.45
N ASP A 30 -4.97 -21.94 -3.90
CA ASP A 30 -4.50 -20.76 -3.17
C ASP A 30 -4.33 -19.54 -4.08
N TYR A 31 -3.95 -19.77 -5.35
CA TYR A 31 -3.82 -18.72 -6.35
C TYR A 31 -5.16 -18.05 -6.72
N ASP A 32 -6.26 -18.80 -6.62
CA ASP A 32 -7.60 -18.33 -6.97
C ASP A 32 -8.37 -17.74 -5.76
N LEU A 33 -7.76 -17.71 -4.57
CA LEU A 33 -8.39 -17.12 -3.38
C LEU A 33 -8.58 -15.61 -3.57
N PRO A 34 -9.77 -15.06 -3.23
CA PRO A 34 -10.01 -13.63 -3.29
C PRO A 34 -9.18 -12.89 -2.23
N THR A 35 -8.73 -11.69 -2.58
CA THR A 35 -8.04 -10.78 -1.65
C THR A 35 -8.96 -9.67 -1.16
N ASP A 36 -8.47 -8.80 -0.28
CA ASP A 36 -9.19 -7.59 0.12
C ASP A 36 -9.25 -6.54 -1.01
N LEU A 37 -8.59 -6.77 -2.16
CA LEU A 37 -8.73 -5.95 -3.36
C LEU A 37 -9.94 -6.42 -4.19
N PRO A 38 -10.94 -5.56 -4.44
CA PRO A 38 -12.14 -5.97 -5.16
C PRO A 38 -11.83 -6.52 -6.55
N GLY A 39 -12.24 -7.76 -6.79
CA GLY A 39 -12.06 -8.44 -8.08
C GLY A 39 -10.70 -9.09 -8.29
N TRP A 40 -9.76 -8.96 -7.33
CA TRP A 40 -8.42 -9.54 -7.46
C TRP A 40 -8.24 -10.76 -6.57
N THR A 41 -7.80 -11.85 -7.20
CA THR A 41 -7.29 -13.06 -6.57
C THR A 41 -5.83 -12.89 -6.15
N VAL A 42 -5.30 -13.88 -5.42
CA VAL A 42 -3.85 -13.95 -5.12
C VAL A 42 -3.02 -13.89 -6.40
N LYS A 43 -3.41 -14.62 -7.46
CA LYS A 43 -2.72 -14.59 -8.76
C LYS A 43 -2.78 -13.22 -9.43
N ASP A 44 -3.88 -12.50 -9.30
CA ASP A 44 -4.02 -11.14 -9.84
C ASP A 44 -3.04 -10.18 -9.14
N VAL A 45 -2.86 -10.31 -7.82
CA VAL A 45 -1.85 -9.53 -7.08
C VAL A 45 -0.43 -9.83 -7.59
N LEU A 46 -0.08 -11.10 -7.79
CA LEU A 46 1.24 -11.46 -8.37
C LEU A 46 1.40 -10.88 -9.78
N SER A 47 0.33 -10.92 -10.58
CA SER A 47 0.29 -10.40 -11.95
C SER A 47 0.49 -8.88 -12.00
N HIS A 48 -0.09 -8.15 -11.05
CA HIS A 48 0.15 -6.70 -10.88
C HIS A 48 1.63 -6.40 -10.57
N LEU A 49 2.24 -7.15 -9.63
CA LEU A 49 3.65 -6.97 -9.31
C LEU A 49 4.52 -7.18 -10.56
N ILE A 50 4.25 -8.22 -11.35
CA ILE A 50 4.93 -8.49 -12.63
C ILE A 50 4.74 -7.31 -13.60
N GLY A 51 3.50 -6.88 -13.82
CA GLY A 51 3.18 -5.84 -14.80
C GLY A 51 3.95 -4.54 -14.56
N ILE A 52 3.97 -4.06 -13.31
CA ILE A 52 4.73 -2.87 -12.92
C ILE A 52 6.23 -3.05 -13.19
N GLU A 53 6.81 -4.17 -12.78
CA GLU A 53 8.23 -4.41 -12.97
C GLU A 53 8.62 -4.57 -14.46
N ARG A 54 7.79 -5.22 -15.26
CA ARG A 54 8.02 -5.36 -16.71
C ARG A 54 7.92 -4.02 -17.43
N MET A 55 6.97 -3.18 -17.04
CA MET A 55 6.90 -1.79 -17.52
C MET A 55 8.19 -1.02 -17.18
N LEU A 56 8.72 -1.17 -15.97
CA LEU A 56 9.99 -0.52 -15.56
C LEU A 56 11.24 -1.10 -16.23
N LEU A 57 11.20 -2.36 -16.65
CA LEU A 57 12.21 -2.98 -17.51
C LEU A 57 12.15 -2.45 -18.95
N GLY A 58 11.08 -1.74 -19.32
CA GLY A 58 10.84 -1.28 -20.69
C GLY A 58 10.34 -2.38 -21.61
N ASP A 59 9.76 -3.46 -21.07
CA ASP A 59 9.16 -4.51 -21.88
C ASP A 59 7.94 -3.97 -22.66
N PRO A 60 7.61 -4.57 -23.82
CA PRO A 60 6.43 -4.19 -24.57
C PRO A 60 5.15 -4.36 -23.73
N VAL A 61 4.29 -3.34 -23.74
CA VAL A 61 2.97 -3.41 -23.11
C VAL A 61 2.13 -4.49 -23.81
N PRO A 62 1.47 -5.40 -23.08
CA PRO A 62 0.60 -6.39 -23.66
C PRO A 62 -0.50 -5.76 -24.53
N GLN A 63 -0.68 -6.27 -25.75
CA GLN A 63 -1.83 -5.92 -26.59
C GLN A 63 -3.02 -6.77 -26.16
N HIS A 64 -3.70 -6.34 -25.10
CA HIS A 64 -4.81 -7.08 -24.51
C HIS A 64 -6.03 -6.19 -24.34
N THR A 65 -7.21 -6.71 -24.71
CA THR A 65 -8.49 -5.99 -24.57
C THR A 65 -9.20 -6.52 -23.34
N LEU A 66 -9.43 -5.63 -22.38
CA LEU A 66 -10.13 -5.97 -21.15
C LEU A 66 -11.62 -6.27 -21.40
N PRO A 67 -12.22 -7.18 -20.62
CA PRO A 67 -13.67 -7.33 -20.55
C PRO A 67 -14.39 -6.00 -20.29
N GLU A 68 -15.60 -5.84 -20.84
CA GLU A 68 -16.40 -4.62 -20.67
C GLU A 68 -16.89 -4.45 -19.22
N ASP A 69 -17.23 -5.54 -18.54
CA ASP A 69 -17.80 -5.55 -17.19
C ASP A 69 -16.74 -5.81 -16.11
N LEU A 70 -16.10 -4.73 -15.66
CA LEU A 70 -15.13 -4.74 -14.57
C LEU A 70 -15.53 -3.69 -13.53
N PRO A 71 -16.49 -4.01 -12.62
CA PRO A 71 -17.14 -3.03 -11.74
C PRO A 71 -16.20 -2.40 -10.70
N HIS A 72 -15.03 -3.00 -10.48
CA HIS A 72 -13.99 -2.49 -9.60
C HIS A 72 -13.10 -1.42 -10.27
N ILE A 73 -13.13 -1.30 -11.60
CA ILE A 73 -12.34 -0.32 -12.34
C ILE A 73 -13.10 1.00 -12.42
N ARG A 74 -12.58 2.02 -11.72
CA ARG A 74 -13.27 3.32 -11.57
C ARG A 74 -12.56 4.49 -12.26
N ASN A 75 -11.38 4.26 -12.85
CA ASN A 75 -10.60 5.28 -13.54
C ASN A 75 -9.63 4.64 -14.55
N ASP A 76 -9.07 5.46 -15.44
CA ASP A 76 -8.18 5.01 -16.51
C ASP A 76 -6.86 4.42 -16.00
N PHE A 77 -6.38 4.89 -14.84
CA PHE A 77 -5.17 4.35 -14.22
C PHE A 77 -5.37 2.91 -13.76
N ALA A 78 -6.50 2.61 -13.08
CA ALA A 78 -6.88 1.25 -12.72
C ALA A 78 -7.09 0.37 -13.96
N ARG A 79 -7.67 0.92 -15.03
CA ARG A 79 -7.82 0.20 -16.31
C ARG A 79 -6.47 -0.17 -16.93
N MET A 80 -5.50 0.74 -16.89
CA MET A 80 -4.14 0.47 -17.38
C MET A 80 -3.48 -0.66 -16.58
N LEU A 81 -3.59 -0.66 -15.26
CA LEU A 81 -3.03 -1.71 -14.40
C LEU A 81 -3.69 -3.07 -14.64
N GLU A 82 -5.01 -3.09 -14.87
CA GLU A 82 -5.76 -4.32 -15.09
C GLU A 82 -5.30 -5.08 -16.35
N VAL A 83 -4.75 -4.40 -17.37
CA VAL A 83 -4.27 -5.05 -18.60
C VAL A 83 -3.26 -6.16 -18.29
N ASP A 84 -2.29 -5.89 -17.42
CA ASP A 84 -1.27 -6.85 -17.01
C ASP A 84 -1.80 -7.94 -16.05
N VAL A 85 -2.90 -7.65 -15.36
CA VAL A 85 -3.60 -8.61 -14.51
C VAL A 85 -4.40 -9.61 -15.36
N ASP A 86 -5.28 -9.08 -16.20
CA ASP A 86 -6.24 -9.89 -16.96
C ASP A 86 -5.55 -10.79 -17.99
N VAL A 87 -4.46 -10.33 -18.61
CA VAL A 87 -3.67 -11.13 -19.56
C VAL A 87 -3.07 -12.39 -18.92
N ARG A 88 -2.89 -12.41 -17.59
CA ARG A 88 -2.33 -13.53 -16.81
C ARG A 88 -3.39 -14.40 -16.14
N ARG A 89 -4.67 -14.01 -16.13
CA ARG A 89 -5.75 -14.84 -15.59
C ARG A 89 -5.84 -16.26 -16.18
N PRO A 90 -5.66 -16.48 -17.50
CA PRO A 90 -5.67 -17.84 -18.05
C PRO A 90 -4.38 -18.64 -17.79
N VAL A 91 -3.33 -18.01 -17.23
CA VAL A 91 -2.04 -18.65 -16.96
C VAL A 91 -2.10 -19.41 -15.63
N PRO A 92 -1.53 -20.64 -15.54
CA PRO A 92 -1.44 -21.37 -14.28
C PRO A 92 -0.64 -20.61 -13.21
N GLY A 93 -1.08 -20.68 -11.95
CA GLY A 93 -0.45 -19.98 -10.82
C GLY A 93 1.08 -20.21 -10.70
N PRO A 94 1.57 -21.46 -10.80
CA PRO A 94 3.01 -21.73 -10.78
C PRO A 94 3.80 -21.07 -11.92
N GLU A 95 3.20 -20.89 -13.10
CA GLU A 95 3.84 -20.19 -14.21
C GLU A 95 3.88 -18.67 -13.98
N VAL A 96 2.83 -18.08 -13.41
CA VAL A 96 2.83 -16.68 -12.97
C VAL A 96 3.88 -16.45 -11.88
N LEU A 97 4.03 -17.38 -10.93
CA LEU A 97 5.07 -17.30 -9.90
C LEU A 97 6.49 -17.38 -10.51
N ALA A 98 6.70 -18.25 -11.49
CA ALA A 98 7.97 -18.35 -12.21
C ALA A 98 8.28 -17.05 -12.96
N GLU A 99 7.28 -16.42 -13.59
CA GLU A 99 7.42 -15.12 -14.25
C GLU A 99 7.77 -14.01 -13.25
N LEU A 100 7.12 -13.96 -12.08
CA LEU A 100 7.46 -13.00 -11.01
C LEU A 100 8.91 -13.15 -10.55
N THR A 101 9.38 -14.39 -10.41
CA THR A 101 10.75 -14.69 -10.02
C THR A 101 11.74 -14.19 -11.08
N GLU A 102 11.50 -14.50 -12.35
CA GLU A 102 12.34 -14.04 -13.47
C GLU A 102 12.36 -12.51 -13.58
N THR A 103 11.20 -11.87 -13.43
CA THR A 103 11.04 -10.43 -13.53
C THR A 103 11.78 -9.72 -12.40
N LEU A 104 11.71 -10.25 -11.17
CA LEU A 104 12.48 -9.72 -10.04
C LEU A 104 13.98 -9.77 -10.32
N GLU A 105 14.51 -10.92 -10.77
CA GLU A 105 15.96 -11.05 -11.03
C GLU A 105 16.44 -10.08 -12.12
N ARG A 106 15.64 -9.87 -13.17
CA ARG A 106 15.93 -8.84 -14.19
C ARG A 106 15.94 -7.44 -13.61
N ARG A 107 14.99 -7.10 -12.74
CA ARG A 107 14.94 -5.80 -12.07
C ARG A 107 16.14 -5.57 -11.17
N LEU A 108 16.58 -6.58 -10.42
CA LEU A 108 17.76 -6.48 -9.55
C LEU A 108 19.06 -6.26 -10.34
N VAL A 109 19.16 -6.76 -11.57
CA VAL A 109 20.26 -6.42 -12.49
C VAL A 109 20.18 -4.97 -12.98
N GLN A 110 18.98 -4.47 -13.27
CA GLN A 110 18.78 -3.10 -13.79
C GLN A 110 19.00 -2.02 -12.73
N LEU A 111 18.51 -2.22 -11.51
CA LEU A 111 18.42 -1.22 -10.44
C LEU A 111 19.76 -0.54 -10.09
N PRO A 112 20.91 -1.23 -9.98
CA PRO A 112 22.20 -0.59 -9.68
C PRO A 112 22.67 0.41 -10.75
N GLY A 113 22.16 0.29 -11.98
CA GLY A 113 22.51 1.18 -13.09
C GLY A 113 21.64 2.43 -13.20
N ILE A 114 20.60 2.56 -12.36
CA ILE A 114 19.67 3.70 -12.41
C ILE A 114 20.17 4.82 -11.50
N ASP A 115 20.24 6.04 -12.04
CA ASP A 115 20.58 7.22 -11.25
C ASP A 115 19.42 7.56 -10.28
N PRO A 116 19.66 7.65 -8.96
CA PRO A 116 18.64 8.04 -7.98
C PRO A 116 17.90 9.34 -8.30
N ASP A 117 18.57 10.27 -8.99
CA ASP A 117 18.04 11.59 -9.35
C ASP A 117 17.29 11.58 -10.68
N GLN A 118 17.37 10.49 -11.46
CA GLN A 118 16.64 10.38 -12.73
C GLN A 118 15.14 10.53 -12.48
N GLU A 119 14.49 11.35 -13.29
CA GLU A 119 13.05 11.55 -13.22
C GLU A 119 12.27 10.32 -13.72
N THR A 120 11.20 10.00 -13.02
CA THR A 120 10.21 8.99 -13.42
C THR A 120 8.79 9.43 -13.03
N ILE A 121 7.78 8.81 -13.62
CA ILE A 121 6.37 9.12 -13.33
C ILE A 121 5.91 8.24 -12.16
N ALA A 122 5.54 8.86 -11.05
CA ALA A 122 4.90 8.17 -9.93
C ALA A 122 3.44 7.81 -10.26
N PRO A 123 2.81 6.86 -9.55
CA PRO A 123 1.40 6.51 -9.73
C PRO A 123 0.41 7.66 -9.57
N THR A 124 0.82 8.76 -8.92
CA THR A 124 0.02 9.99 -8.85
C THR A 124 0.05 10.83 -10.14
N GLY A 125 0.73 10.35 -11.19
CA GLY A 125 1.00 11.10 -12.43
C GLY A 125 2.05 12.21 -12.30
N ARG A 126 2.70 12.31 -11.14
CA ARG A 126 3.72 13.34 -10.88
C ARG A 126 5.10 12.84 -11.28
N THR A 127 5.89 13.70 -11.89
CA THR A 127 7.33 13.45 -12.07
C THR A 127 8.04 13.56 -10.72
N VAL A 128 8.80 12.54 -10.36
CA VAL A 128 9.56 12.45 -9.10
C VAL A 128 10.95 11.85 -9.36
N PRO A 129 11.95 12.08 -8.48
CA PRO A 129 13.21 11.36 -8.52
C PRO A 129 12.99 9.85 -8.35
N TYR A 130 13.81 9.03 -9.01
CA TYR A 130 13.70 7.57 -8.97
C TYR A 130 13.81 7.00 -7.55
N VAL A 131 14.61 7.64 -6.69
CA VAL A 131 14.68 7.26 -5.26
C VAL A 131 13.33 7.40 -4.56
N GLU A 132 12.57 8.46 -4.81
CA GLU A 132 11.22 8.64 -4.24
C GLU A 132 10.27 7.57 -4.78
N PHE A 133 10.35 7.28 -6.08
CA PHE A 133 9.59 6.20 -6.69
C PHE A 133 9.88 4.84 -6.02
N MET A 134 11.15 4.51 -5.75
CA MET A 134 11.49 3.25 -5.09
C MET A 134 10.98 3.17 -3.65
N THR A 135 10.89 4.30 -2.92
CA THR A 135 10.22 4.29 -1.60
C THR A 135 8.73 3.97 -1.72
N PHE A 136 8.06 4.49 -2.74
CA PHE A 136 6.67 4.15 -3.04
C PHE A 136 6.56 2.68 -3.45
N ARG A 137 7.51 2.18 -4.25
CA ARG A 137 7.50 0.79 -4.73
C ARG A 137 7.64 -0.22 -3.60
N ALA A 138 8.51 0.05 -2.63
CA ALA A 138 8.64 -0.77 -1.42
C ALA A 138 7.32 -0.81 -0.62
N PHE A 139 6.65 0.33 -0.46
CA PHE A 139 5.31 0.40 0.13
C PHE A 139 4.28 -0.43 -0.64
N ASP A 140 4.20 -0.27 -1.96
CA ASP A 140 3.21 -0.94 -2.80
C ASP A 140 3.39 -2.47 -2.77
N CYS A 141 4.61 -2.97 -2.94
CA CYS A 141 4.91 -4.40 -2.80
C CYS A 141 4.50 -4.94 -1.44
N TYR A 142 4.75 -4.16 -0.37
CA TYR A 142 4.49 -4.61 0.99
C TYR A 142 3.01 -4.76 1.26
N VAL A 143 2.20 -3.77 0.88
CA VAL A 143 0.74 -3.86 1.05
C VAL A 143 0.19 -5.06 0.27
N HIS A 144 0.69 -5.30 -0.94
CA HIS A 144 0.28 -6.44 -1.76
C HIS A 144 0.75 -7.80 -1.23
N GLU A 145 1.95 -7.90 -0.66
CA GLU A 145 2.38 -9.11 0.06
C GLU A 145 1.42 -9.40 1.23
N GLN A 146 1.00 -8.37 1.96
CA GLN A 146 0.05 -8.50 3.05
C GLN A 146 -1.36 -8.87 2.55
N ASP A 147 -1.78 -8.39 1.37
CA ASP A 147 -3.02 -8.83 0.69
C ASP A 147 -2.98 -10.35 0.42
N VAL A 148 -1.86 -10.86 -0.11
CA VAL A 148 -1.66 -12.31 -0.35
C VAL A 148 -1.67 -13.11 0.96
N ARG A 149 -0.91 -12.69 1.97
CA ARG A 149 -0.83 -13.37 3.27
C ARG A 149 -2.19 -13.52 3.95
N ARG A 150 -3.02 -12.47 3.91
CA ARG A 150 -4.37 -12.51 4.46
C ARG A 150 -5.26 -13.47 3.70
N ALA A 151 -5.24 -13.43 2.37
CA ALA A 151 -6.06 -14.32 1.53
C ALA A 151 -5.77 -15.81 1.82
N VAL A 152 -4.50 -16.18 1.96
CA VAL A 152 -4.09 -17.58 2.22
C VAL A 152 -4.05 -17.94 3.72
N GLY A 153 -4.42 -17.01 4.62
CA GLY A 153 -4.43 -17.25 6.07
C GLY A 153 -3.06 -17.47 6.71
N ARG A 154 -1.98 -16.91 6.14
CA ARG A 154 -0.59 -17.06 6.62
C ARG A 154 0.00 -15.70 7.04
N PRO A 155 -0.40 -15.14 8.20
CA PRO A 155 0.07 -13.83 8.66
C PRO A 155 1.58 -13.84 8.93
N GLY A 156 2.24 -12.70 8.73
CA GLY A 156 3.67 -12.55 8.96
C GLY A 156 4.27 -11.36 8.23
N ASN A 157 5.57 -11.14 8.43
CA ASN A 157 6.36 -10.09 7.76
C ASN A 157 5.84 -8.65 8.03
N LEU A 158 5.01 -8.45 9.05
CA LEU A 158 4.50 -7.11 9.42
C LEU A 158 5.62 -6.15 9.87
N ASP A 159 6.75 -6.68 10.32
CA ASP A 159 7.96 -5.99 10.76
C ASP A 159 9.04 -5.86 9.66
N ALA A 160 8.71 -6.22 8.41
CA ALA A 160 9.62 -6.12 7.27
C ALA A 160 10.21 -4.71 7.12
N PRO A 161 11.40 -4.56 6.49
CA PRO A 161 11.97 -3.24 6.22
C PRO A 161 11.01 -2.29 5.46
N ALA A 162 10.13 -2.83 4.62
CA ALA A 162 9.13 -2.05 3.89
C ALA A 162 8.01 -1.45 4.77
N ALA A 163 7.86 -1.92 6.02
CA ALA A 163 6.91 -1.37 6.97
C ALA A 163 7.25 0.09 7.34
N GLU A 164 8.53 0.47 7.38
CA GLU A 164 8.95 1.86 7.63
C GLU A 164 8.50 2.80 6.51
N TYR A 165 8.72 2.41 5.26
CA TYR A 165 8.28 3.17 4.09
C TYR A 165 6.76 3.27 4.01
N THR A 166 6.06 2.18 4.35
CA THR A 166 4.59 2.15 4.45
C THR A 166 4.09 3.09 5.52
N ARG A 167 4.70 3.08 6.72
CA ARG A 167 4.38 4.00 7.81
C ARG A 167 4.56 5.44 7.39
N TYR A 168 5.69 5.78 6.77
CA TYR A 168 5.95 7.13 6.28
C TYR A 168 4.89 7.56 5.25
N ARG A 169 4.61 6.70 4.27
CA ARG A 169 3.70 7.01 3.16
C ARG A 169 2.25 7.21 3.61
N LEU A 170 1.75 6.36 4.51
CA LEU A 170 0.39 6.44 5.04
C LEU A 170 0.28 7.56 6.08
N GLY A 171 1.31 7.74 6.92
CA GLY A 171 1.38 8.81 7.91
C GLY A 171 1.30 10.21 7.28
N PHE A 172 1.92 10.41 6.11
CA PHE A 172 1.86 11.67 5.36
C PHE A 172 0.42 12.06 4.94
N GLY A 173 -0.48 11.08 4.83
CA GLY A 173 -1.88 11.30 4.50
C GLY A 173 -2.76 11.75 5.67
N LEU A 174 -2.32 11.60 6.92
CA LEU A 174 -3.16 11.84 8.10
C LEU A 174 -3.68 13.28 8.23
N PRO A 175 -2.89 14.34 7.96
CA PRO A 175 -3.43 15.70 7.93
C PRO A 175 -4.60 15.85 6.93
N PHE A 176 -4.48 15.26 5.74
CA PHE A 176 -5.54 15.30 4.74
C PHE A 176 -6.80 14.55 5.20
N VAL A 177 -6.63 13.40 5.86
CA VAL A 177 -7.75 12.65 6.45
C VAL A 177 -8.46 13.49 7.52
N VAL A 178 -7.73 14.00 8.51
CA VAL A 178 -8.30 14.74 9.64
C VAL A 178 -8.96 16.05 9.21
N GLY A 179 -8.23 16.88 8.46
CA GLY A 179 -8.73 18.21 8.10
C GLY A 179 -9.78 18.14 6.99
N LYS A 180 -9.44 17.53 5.85
CA LYS A 180 -10.27 17.62 4.64
C LYS A 180 -11.34 16.55 4.55
N LYS A 181 -11.04 15.29 4.87
CA LYS A 181 -12.04 14.22 4.73
C LYS A 181 -12.97 14.09 5.94
N ALA A 182 -12.43 14.17 7.14
CA ALA A 182 -13.20 14.05 8.39
C ALA A 182 -13.82 15.38 8.84
N GLY A 183 -13.35 16.51 8.29
CA GLY A 183 -13.89 17.84 8.59
C GLY A 183 -13.69 18.26 10.04
N ALA A 184 -12.50 18.02 10.60
CA ALA A 184 -12.16 18.56 11.91
C ALA A 184 -12.10 20.10 11.85
N GLU A 185 -12.67 20.76 12.86
CA GLU A 185 -12.75 22.22 12.98
C GLU A 185 -11.47 22.82 13.58
N PRO A 186 -11.20 24.12 13.34
CA PRO A 186 -10.08 24.83 13.98
C PRO A 186 -10.02 24.62 15.50
N GLY A 187 -8.82 24.35 16.00
CA GLY A 187 -8.57 24.04 17.41
C GLY A 187 -8.77 22.57 17.78
N GLN A 188 -9.38 21.75 16.92
CA GLN A 188 -9.49 20.31 17.18
C GLN A 188 -8.16 19.59 16.89
N THR A 189 -7.90 18.54 17.69
CA THR A 189 -6.69 17.73 17.63
C THR A 189 -7.02 16.24 17.65
N VAL A 190 -6.37 15.47 16.78
CA VAL A 190 -6.52 14.01 16.72
C VAL A 190 -5.17 13.36 16.99
N ARG A 191 -5.12 12.48 17.99
CA ARG A 191 -3.98 11.64 18.29
C ARG A 191 -4.18 10.26 17.68
N PHE A 192 -3.21 9.80 16.89
CA PHE A 192 -3.12 8.42 16.44
C PHE A 192 -2.06 7.70 17.27
N GLU A 193 -2.46 6.64 17.94
CA GLU A 193 -1.58 5.70 18.64
C GLU A 193 -1.59 4.37 17.91
N VAL A 194 -0.55 4.11 17.13
CA VAL A 194 -0.41 2.87 16.39
C VAL A 194 0.59 1.98 17.11
N THR A 195 0.19 0.77 17.48
CA THR A 195 1.01 -0.21 18.20
C THR A 195 1.53 -1.31 17.26
N GLY A 196 2.45 -2.14 17.74
CA GLY A 196 3.00 -3.26 16.97
C GLY A 196 4.30 -2.91 16.22
N PRO A 197 4.64 -3.66 15.16
CA PRO A 197 5.99 -3.61 14.60
C PRO A 197 6.45 -2.27 14.01
N ALA A 198 5.53 -1.50 13.41
CA ALA A 198 5.80 -0.16 12.91
C ALA A 198 5.11 0.91 13.78
N ALA A 199 5.14 0.73 15.10
CA ALA A 199 4.45 1.60 16.05
C ALA A 199 4.85 3.08 15.91
N PHE A 200 3.86 3.95 16.14
CA PHE A 200 4.08 5.38 16.21
C PHE A 200 2.98 6.11 16.95
N THR A 201 3.29 7.32 17.39
CA THR A 201 2.29 8.29 17.83
C THR A 201 2.40 9.54 16.98
N ARG A 202 1.27 10.03 16.46
CA ARG A 202 1.18 11.25 15.64
C ARG A 202 0.04 12.10 16.17
N HIS A 203 0.27 13.41 16.30
CA HIS A 203 -0.75 14.38 16.66
C HIS A 203 -1.00 15.29 15.47
N ILE A 204 -2.26 15.38 15.06
CA ILE A 204 -2.70 16.24 13.97
C ILE A 204 -3.60 17.34 14.54
N ALA A 205 -3.26 18.60 14.32
CA ALA A 205 -4.06 19.76 14.73
C ALA A 205 -4.59 20.51 13.52
N VAL A 206 -5.81 21.04 13.63
CA VAL A 206 -6.37 21.98 12.65
C VAL A 206 -6.16 23.41 13.12
N GLY A 207 -5.38 24.19 12.38
CA GLY A 207 -5.13 25.60 12.69
C GLY A 207 -6.31 26.51 12.33
N ASP A 208 -6.21 27.78 12.72
CA ASP A 208 -7.20 28.82 12.39
C ASP A 208 -7.36 29.03 10.87
N ASP A 209 -6.32 28.69 10.09
CA ASP A 209 -6.33 28.68 8.63
C ASP A 209 -7.11 27.48 8.03
N ARG A 210 -7.75 26.67 8.88
CA ARG A 210 -8.45 25.42 8.56
C ARG A 210 -7.57 24.35 7.92
N ARG A 211 -6.25 24.44 8.05
CA ARG A 211 -5.33 23.42 7.56
C ARG A 211 -4.90 22.51 8.71
N ALA A 212 -5.07 21.21 8.49
CA ALA A 212 -4.54 20.19 9.37
C ALA A 212 -3.03 20.00 9.15
N ARG A 213 -2.26 19.83 10.23
CA ARG A 213 -0.80 19.63 10.22
C ARG A 213 -0.38 18.75 11.38
N ASP A 214 0.79 18.11 11.27
CA ASP A 214 1.48 17.59 12.44
C ASP A 214 1.69 18.71 13.47
N THR A 215 1.58 18.36 14.74
CA THR A 215 1.84 19.24 15.88
C THR A 215 2.63 18.49 16.95
N ASP A 216 3.20 19.23 17.90
CA ASP A 216 3.82 18.66 19.09
C ASP A 216 2.78 17.86 19.91
N PRO A 217 3.22 16.93 20.79
CA PRO A 217 2.31 16.19 21.64
C PRO A 217 1.33 17.11 22.40
N VAL A 218 0.05 16.74 22.36
CA VAL A 218 -1.04 17.44 23.05
C VAL A 218 -1.53 16.56 24.19
N ASP A 219 -1.51 17.09 25.41
CA ASP A 219 -1.88 16.33 26.62
C ASP A 219 -3.35 15.88 26.62
N ALA A 220 -4.25 16.73 26.14
CA ALA A 220 -5.69 16.47 26.06
C ALA A 220 -6.18 16.65 24.60
N PRO A 221 -5.93 15.68 23.72
CA PRO A 221 -6.40 15.76 22.34
C PRO A 221 -7.93 15.66 22.29
N THR A 222 -8.55 16.27 21.28
CA THR A 222 -10.00 16.20 21.08
C THR A 222 -10.48 14.75 20.89
N ALA A 223 -9.73 13.96 20.12
CA ALA A 223 -9.94 12.52 19.99
C ALA A 223 -8.61 11.77 19.96
N THR A 224 -8.59 10.57 20.54
CA THR A 224 -7.49 9.60 20.43
C THR A 224 -7.99 8.33 19.78
N LEU A 225 -7.26 7.87 18.77
CA LEU A 225 -7.49 6.64 18.02
C LEU A 225 -6.33 5.68 18.30
N THR A 226 -6.60 4.56 18.96
CA THR A 226 -5.59 3.54 19.28
C THR A 226 -5.88 2.27 18.49
N MET A 227 -4.90 1.77 17.72
CA MET A 227 -5.05 0.57 16.88
C MET A 227 -3.70 -0.11 16.64
N ASP A 228 -3.70 -1.39 16.24
CA ASP A 228 -2.47 -2.05 15.80
C ASP A 228 -2.06 -1.63 14.37
N TRP A 229 -0.80 -1.93 14.02
CA TRP A 229 -0.21 -1.60 12.73
C TRP A 229 -0.99 -2.18 11.55
N GLU A 230 -1.47 -3.41 11.66
CA GLU A 230 -2.22 -4.05 10.57
C GLU A 230 -3.57 -3.38 10.36
N THR A 231 -4.30 -3.06 11.43
CA THR A 231 -5.55 -2.30 11.39
C THR A 231 -5.33 -0.93 10.78
N PHE A 232 -4.29 -0.21 11.21
CA PHE A 232 -3.93 1.08 10.62
C PHE A 232 -3.68 0.95 9.12
N MET A 233 -2.92 -0.04 8.69
CA MET A 233 -2.62 -0.29 7.28
C MET A 233 -3.90 -0.62 6.50
N LEU A 234 -4.74 -1.55 6.97
CA LEU A 234 -5.99 -1.96 6.32
C LEU A 234 -6.94 -0.77 6.07
N LEU A 235 -7.11 0.09 7.09
CA LEU A 235 -7.94 1.28 6.98
C LEU A 235 -7.33 2.32 6.04
N SER A 236 -6.02 2.56 6.15
CA SER A 236 -5.33 3.60 5.39
C SER A 236 -5.16 3.26 3.91
N THR A 237 -5.23 1.98 3.56
CA THR A 237 -5.12 1.44 2.20
C THR A 237 -6.47 1.03 1.60
N GLY A 238 -7.57 1.25 2.35
CA GLY A 238 -8.93 0.98 1.89
C GLY A 238 -9.28 -0.49 1.71
N ARG A 239 -8.45 -1.43 2.22
CA ARG A 239 -8.71 -2.87 2.14
C ARG A 239 -9.93 -3.26 2.96
N ARG A 240 -10.15 -2.58 4.10
CA ARG A 240 -11.28 -2.82 5.00
C ARG A 240 -11.84 -1.53 5.55
N THR A 241 -13.10 -1.61 5.95
CA THR A 241 -13.82 -0.57 6.67
C THR A 241 -13.66 -0.74 8.19
N PRO A 242 -13.93 0.30 9.00
CA PRO A 242 -13.82 0.20 10.46
C PRO A 242 -14.62 -0.94 11.12
N ASP A 243 -15.72 -1.36 10.49
CA ASP A 243 -16.58 -2.46 10.94
C ASP A 243 -16.12 -3.85 10.47
N THR A 244 -15.15 -3.94 9.56
CA THR A 244 -14.68 -5.21 8.96
C THR A 244 -13.22 -5.55 9.29
N VAL A 245 -12.48 -4.65 9.95
CA VAL A 245 -11.14 -4.96 10.45
C VAL A 245 -11.17 -6.04 11.54
N PRO A 246 -10.14 -6.92 11.63
CA PRO A 246 -10.11 -7.98 12.65
C PRO A 246 -10.07 -7.45 14.09
N VAL A 247 -9.35 -6.35 14.32
CA VAL A 247 -9.21 -5.70 15.62
C VAL A 247 -9.69 -4.25 15.48
N PRO A 248 -10.86 -3.89 16.05
CA PRO A 248 -11.35 -2.53 15.99
C PRO A 248 -10.44 -1.53 16.72
N ALA A 249 -10.35 -0.31 16.19
CA ALA A 249 -9.69 0.78 16.90
C ALA A 249 -10.43 1.15 18.18
N THR A 250 -9.68 1.44 19.24
CA THR A 250 -10.23 2.03 20.47
C THR A 250 -10.26 3.54 20.36
N VAL A 251 -11.33 4.16 20.85
CA VAL A 251 -11.56 5.60 20.77
C VAL A 251 -11.69 6.22 22.16
N ALA A 252 -10.97 7.30 22.41
CA ALA A 252 -11.17 8.17 23.58
C ALA A 252 -11.41 9.63 23.15
N GLY A 253 -12.21 10.37 23.92
CA GLY A 253 -12.61 11.74 23.59
C GLY A 253 -13.84 11.80 22.68
N ASP A 254 -13.83 12.70 21.71
CA ASP A 254 -14.92 12.95 20.75
C ASP A 254 -15.14 11.75 19.81
N GLN A 255 -16.23 11.02 20.05
CA GLN A 255 -16.60 9.82 19.29
C GLN A 255 -17.06 10.14 17.85
N ASP A 256 -17.69 11.30 17.65
CA ASP A 256 -18.21 11.68 16.34
C ASP A 256 -17.05 12.04 15.41
N LEU A 257 -16.07 12.81 15.92
CA LEU A 257 -14.85 13.12 15.18
C LEU A 257 -14.06 11.84 14.85
N ALA A 258 -13.86 10.98 15.84
CA ALA A 258 -13.16 9.71 15.65
C ALA A 258 -13.82 8.82 14.58
N THR A 259 -15.15 8.71 14.60
CA THR A 259 -15.92 7.94 13.61
C THR A 259 -15.71 8.50 12.21
N ARG A 260 -15.78 9.83 12.03
CA ARG A 260 -15.52 10.47 10.74
C ARG A 260 -14.09 10.25 10.26
N VAL A 261 -13.11 10.30 11.16
CA VAL A 261 -11.69 10.02 10.82
C VAL A 261 -11.52 8.57 10.36
N LEU A 262 -11.98 7.60 11.15
CA LEU A 262 -11.86 6.17 10.84
C LEU A 262 -12.54 5.81 9.50
N ALA A 263 -13.72 6.36 9.24
CA ALA A 263 -14.46 6.14 7.98
C ALA A 263 -13.76 6.71 6.74
N ASN A 264 -12.78 7.61 6.93
CA ASN A 264 -12.11 8.33 5.85
C ASN A 264 -10.60 8.07 5.74
N MET A 265 -10.09 7.05 6.44
CA MET A 265 -8.66 6.73 6.52
C MET A 265 -8.01 6.39 5.18
N ASN A 266 -8.75 5.84 4.22
CA ASN A 266 -8.18 5.43 2.93
C ASN A 266 -7.49 6.62 2.23
N THR A 267 -6.19 6.50 1.95
CA THR A 267 -5.40 7.51 1.22
C THR A 267 -4.75 6.98 -0.04
N THR A 268 -5.05 5.72 -0.41
CA THR A 268 -4.62 5.10 -1.65
C THR A 268 -5.75 5.18 -2.70
N PRO A 269 -5.41 5.15 -4.00
CA PRO A 269 -6.39 5.07 -5.08
C PRO A 269 -7.33 3.87 -4.98
#